data_AF-A0A2E1AGL7-F1
#
_entry.id   AF-A0A2E1AGL7-F1
#
_cell.length_a   1.000
_cell.length_b   1.000
_cell.length_c   1.000
_cell.angle_alpha   90.00
_cell.angle_beta   90.00
_cell.angle_gamma   90.00
#
_symmetry.space_group_name_H-M   'P 1'
#
loop_
_entity.id
_entity.type
_entity.pdbx_description
1 polymer ?
#
loop_
_entity_poly.entity_id
_entity_poly.type
_entity_poly.pdbx_seq_one_letter_code
_entity_poly.pdbx_strand_id
1 'polypeptide(L)'
;MVNGNVLMSKPQCKRIQLSTLYLIPIKLRKKLMTDIPLQAQKHTVSIEYCVPCDYSQQALAVSEALVRDYQHLIDRLEFVMGSKGTFDVTVDDTVIFSKAEQKRFPEDGEVLELFEKAMGRQVEKYPRD
;
A
#
# COMPACT_ATOMS: atom_id res chain seq x y z
N MET A 1 -23.41 -35.92 -0.28
CA MET A 1 -22.08 -36.18 0.30
C MET A 1 -21.06 -35.27 -0.36
N VAL A 2 -20.75 -34.13 0.26
CA VAL A 2 -19.43 -33.49 0.20
C VAL A 2 -19.14 -32.98 1.60
N ASN A 3 -18.20 -33.68 2.25
CA ASN A 3 -17.58 -33.27 3.50
C ASN A 3 -16.52 -32.21 3.19
N GLY A 4 -16.39 -31.18 4.01
CA GLY A 4 -15.34 -30.18 3.83
C GLY A 4 -15.42 -29.07 4.85
N ASN A 5 -15.07 -29.39 6.09
CA ASN A 5 -14.94 -28.44 7.18
C ASN A 5 -13.66 -27.61 6.96
N VAL A 6 -13.78 -26.31 6.69
CA VAL A 6 -12.64 -25.37 6.66
C VAL A 6 -13.03 -24.16 7.50
N LEU A 7 -12.79 -24.28 8.81
CA LEU A 7 -12.81 -23.16 9.75
C LEU A 7 -11.51 -22.37 9.56
N MET A 8 -11.53 -21.35 8.70
CA MET A 8 -10.46 -20.35 8.64
C MET A 8 -10.74 -19.29 9.70
N SER A 9 -9.98 -19.35 10.79
CA SER A 9 -10.02 -18.36 11.87
C SER A 9 -9.53 -17.00 11.37
N LYS A 10 -10.39 -15.97 11.49
CA LYS A 10 -10.06 -14.56 11.27
C LYS A 10 -8.74 -14.17 11.96
N PRO A 11 -7.82 -13.43 11.31
CA PRO A 11 -6.65 -12.88 12.00
C PRO A 11 -7.12 -11.80 12.98
N GLN A 12 -7.06 -12.13 14.27
CA GLN A 12 -7.35 -11.20 15.36
C GLN A 12 -6.28 -10.10 15.39
N CYS A 13 -6.69 -8.85 15.17
CA CYS A 13 -5.86 -7.66 15.31
C CYS A 13 -5.50 -7.46 16.80
N LYS A 14 -4.34 -7.97 17.24
CA LYS A 14 -3.84 -7.75 18.60
C LYS A 14 -2.94 -6.51 18.62
N ARG A 15 -3.36 -5.51 19.40
CA ARG A 15 -2.62 -4.30 19.74
C ARG A 15 -1.39 -4.66 20.58
N ILE A 16 -0.18 -4.54 20.03
CA ILE A 16 1.06 -4.77 20.77
C ILE A 16 1.39 -3.50 21.57
N GLN A 17 1.47 -3.60 22.90
CA GLN A 17 1.92 -2.52 23.77
C GLN A 17 3.45 -2.42 23.73
N LEU A 18 3.97 -1.31 23.18
CA LEU A 18 5.39 -1.07 22.89
C LEU A 18 6.23 -0.59 24.10
N SER A 19 5.90 -0.94 25.34
CA SER A 19 6.59 -0.38 26.51
C SER A 19 7.83 -1.16 27.01
N THR A 20 8.24 -2.25 26.35
CA THR A 20 9.32 -3.12 26.87
C THR A 20 10.50 -3.33 25.92
N LEU A 21 10.77 -2.40 25.00
CA LEU A 21 11.78 -2.59 23.94
C LEU A 21 13.25 -2.30 24.34
N TYR A 22 13.55 -1.88 25.58
CA TYR A 22 14.85 -1.30 25.91
C TYR A 22 15.87 -2.21 26.63
N LEU A 23 15.57 -3.49 26.87
CA LEU A 23 16.47 -4.40 27.61
C LEU A 23 16.82 -5.70 26.85
N ILE A 24 16.92 -5.62 25.53
CA ILE A 24 17.28 -6.78 24.70
C ILE A 24 18.82 -6.87 24.57
N PRO A 25 19.45 -8.02 24.88
CA PRO A 25 20.91 -8.19 24.75
C PRO A 25 21.39 -8.04 23.30
N ILE A 26 22.54 -7.39 23.10
CA ILE A 26 23.11 -7.00 21.77
C ILE A 26 23.25 -8.20 20.81
N LYS A 27 23.46 -9.43 21.31
CA LYS A 27 23.50 -10.66 20.50
C LYS A 27 22.17 -11.00 19.81
N LEU A 28 21.02 -10.57 20.35
CA LEU A 28 19.70 -10.78 19.75
C LEU A 28 19.40 -9.77 18.62
N ARG A 29 20.16 -8.66 18.53
CA ARG A 29 20.02 -7.66 17.46
C ARG A 29 20.49 -8.18 16.10
N LYS A 30 21.54 -9.03 16.06
CA LYS A 30 22.02 -9.65 14.81
C LYS A 30 21.13 -10.80 14.33
N LYS A 31 20.49 -11.54 15.25
CA LYS A 31 19.58 -12.65 14.91
C LYS A 31 18.21 -12.16 14.43
N LEU A 32 17.77 -10.98 14.90
CA LEU A 32 16.52 -10.35 14.45
C LEU A 32 16.59 -9.79 13.01
N MET A 33 17.78 -9.69 12.41
CA MET A 33 17.94 -9.12 11.06
C MET A 33 18.10 -10.17 9.95
N THR A 34 18.30 -11.46 10.26
CA THR A 34 18.52 -12.52 9.26
C THR A 34 17.41 -13.57 9.17
N ASP A 35 16.41 -13.51 10.05
CA ASP A 35 15.29 -14.46 10.09
C ASP A 35 13.92 -13.73 9.95
N ILE A 36 13.89 -12.57 9.27
CA ILE A 36 12.63 -11.83 9.05
C ILE A 36 11.78 -12.61 8.03
N PRO A 37 10.64 -13.21 8.43
CA PRO A 37 9.74 -13.86 7.49
C PRO A 37 9.13 -12.79 6.58
N LEU A 38 8.60 -13.18 5.42
CA LEU A 38 7.95 -12.37 4.38
C LEU A 38 6.91 -11.28 4.81
N GLN A 39 6.67 -11.09 6.10
CA GLN A 39 5.82 -10.05 6.70
C GLN A 39 6.66 -8.83 7.09
N ALA A 40 6.85 -7.84 6.20
CA ALA A 40 7.18 -6.45 6.60
C ALA A 40 7.34 -5.43 5.46
N GLN A 41 7.39 -5.82 4.18
CA GLN A 41 7.44 -4.82 3.11
C GLN A 41 6.03 -4.27 2.88
N LYS A 42 5.64 -3.35 3.75
CA LYS A 42 4.52 -2.46 3.51
C LYS A 42 5.05 -1.16 2.94
N HIS A 43 4.27 -0.56 2.06
CA HIS A 43 4.70 0.55 1.24
C HIS A 43 3.96 1.84 1.62
N THR A 44 4.64 2.97 1.43
CA THR A 44 4.01 4.28 1.53
C THR A 44 3.55 4.71 0.15
N VAL A 45 2.25 5.02 0.04
CA VAL A 45 1.65 5.52 -1.19
C VAL A 45 1.22 6.96 -0.99
N SER A 46 1.66 7.85 -1.87
CA SER A 46 1.27 9.26 -1.82
C SER A 46 0.62 9.66 -3.14
N ILE A 47 -0.55 10.30 -3.04
CA ILE A 47 -1.32 10.83 -4.18
C ILE A 47 -1.24 12.35 -4.10
N GLU A 48 -0.37 12.97 -4.89
CA GLU A 48 -0.32 14.42 -5.04
C GLU A 48 -1.36 14.86 -6.08
N TYR A 49 -2.23 15.81 -5.73
CA TYR A 49 -3.29 16.26 -6.63
C TYR A 49 -3.55 17.76 -6.54
N CYS A 50 -3.92 18.36 -7.67
CA CYS A 50 -4.29 19.78 -7.74
C CYS A 50 -5.63 20.05 -7.04
N VAL A 51 -5.57 20.65 -5.85
CA VAL A 51 -6.77 21.09 -5.10
C VAL A 51 -7.56 22.19 -5.84
N PRO A 52 -6.97 23.30 -6.34
CA PRO A 52 -7.76 24.34 -7.01
C PRO A 52 -8.34 23.90 -8.36
N CYS A 53 -7.91 22.75 -8.89
CA CYS A 53 -8.44 22.16 -10.10
C CYS A 53 -9.60 21.17 -9.83
N ASP A 54 -9.94 20.96 -8.55
CA ASP A 54 -10.90 19.96 -8.08
C ASP A 54 -10.60 18.52 -8.54
N TYR A 55 -9.34 18.10 -8.46
CA TYR A 55 -8.94 16.72 -8.79
C TYR A 55 -9.22 15.71 -7.65
N SER A 56 -10.10 16.10 -6.73
CA SER A 56 -10.44 15.37 -5.51
C SER A 56 -11.04 13.99 -5.82
N GLN A 57 -11.96 13.92 -6.77
CA GLN A 57 -12.66 12.69 -7.14
C GLN A 57 -11.73 11.66 -7.79
N GLN A 58 -10.79 12.11 -8.62
CA GLN A 58 -9.79 11.26 -9.26
C GLN A 58 -8.83 10.68 -8.21
N ALA A 59 -8.42 11.50 -7.24
CA ALA A 59 -7.57 11.06 -6.15
C ALA A 59 -8.29 10.00 -5.27
N LEU A 60 -9.57 10.23 -4.96
CA LEU A 60 -10.40 9.28 -4.22
C LEU A 60 -10.59 7.96 -4.98
N ALA A 61 -10.89 8.00 -6.27
CA ALA A 61 -11.07 6.80 -7.10
C ALA A 61 -9.81 5.92 -7.12
N VAL A 62 -8.63 6.53 -7.31
CA VAL A 62 -7.35 5.82 -7.25
C VAL A 62 -7.10 5.23 -5.86
N SER A 63 -7.37 6.00 -4.80
CA SER A 63 -7.21 5.52 -3.43
C SER A 63 -8.13 4.35 -3.11
N GLU A 64 -9.39 4.39 -3.56
CA GLU A 64 -10.34 3.31 -3.36
C GLU A 64 -9.84 2.04 -4.05
N ALA A 65 -9.42 2.14 -5.31
CA ALA A 65 -8.90 1.00 -6.06
C ALA A 65 -7.69 0.36 -5.34
N LEU A 66 -6.73 1.17 -4.90
CA LEU A 66 -5.53 0.72 -4.20
C LEU A 66 -5.86 0.08 -2.85
N VAL A 67 -6.73 0.68 -2.05
CA VAL A 67 -7.12 0.14 -0.75
C VAL A 67 -7.87 -1.17 -0.92
N ARG A 68 -8.80 -1.25 -1.89
CA ARG A 68 -9.59 -2.45 -2.14
C ARG A 68 -8.75 -3.67 -2.47
N ASP A 69 -7.70 -3.49 -3.27
CA ASP A 69 -6.90 -4.62 -3.76
C ASP A 69 -5.61 -4.81 -2.93
N TYR A 70 -5.05 -3.76 -2.32
CA TYR A 70 -3.69 -3.78 -1.74
C TYR A 70 -3.58 -3.23 -0.32
N GLN A 71 -4.67 -3.04 0.43
CA GLN A 71 -4.61 -2.56 1.84
C GLN A 71 -3.68 -3.36 2.77
N HIS A 72 -3.42 -4.64 2.48
CA HIS A 72 -2.54 -5.48 3.27
C HIS A 72 -1.03 -5.21 3.04
N LEU A 73 -0.71 -4.47 1.97
CA LEU A 73 0.64 -4.09 1.55
C LEU A 73 0.91 -2.60 1.69
N ILE A 74 -0.10 -1.80 2.04
CA ILE A 74 0.03 -0.37 2.23
C ILE A 74 0.19 -0.11 3.73
N ASP A 75 1.30 0.54 4.12
CA ASP A 75 1.48 1.02 5.51
C ASP A 75 0.79 2.37 5.72
N ARG A 76 0.92 3.23 4.70
CA ARG A 76 0.44 4.60 4.68
C ARG A 76 -0.08 4.93 3.29
N LEU A 77 -1.29 5.47 3.25
CA LEU A 77 -1.82 6.16 2.08
C LEU A 77 -2.05 7.61 2.48
N GLU A 78 -1.47 8.54 1.74
CA GLU A 78 -1.62 9.96 2.02
C GLU A 78 -1.97 10.75 0.77
N PHE A 79 -2.66 11.87 1.01
CA PHE A 79 -3.06 12.82 0.01
C PHE A 79 -2.20 14.08 0.17
N VAL A 80 -1.41 14.39 -0.86
CA VAL A 80 -0.55 15.57 -0.88
C VAL A 80 -1.25 16.66 -1.67
N MET A 81 -1.45 17.81 -1.03
CA MET A 81 -2.14 18.95 -1.64
C MET A 81 -1.19 19.67 -2.60
N GLY A 82 -1.37 19.42 -3.88
CA GLY A 82 -0.61 20.03 -4.96
C GLY A 82 -1.32 21.21 -5.63
N SER A 83 -0.69 21.73 -6.67
CA SER A 83 -1.23 22.84 -7.49
C SER A 83 -0.84 22.68 -8.97
N LYS A 84 -1.17 23.68 -9.81
CA LYS A 84 -0.75 23.73 -11.23
C LYS A 84 -1.13 22.50 -12.07
N GLY A 85 -2.26 21.87 -11.77
CA GLY A 85 -2.76 20.71 -12.53
C GLY A 85 -1.97 19.42 -12.30
N THR A 86 -1.20 19.34 -11.20
CA THR A 86 -0.48 18.12 -10.82
C THR A 86 -1.42 16.98 -10.49
N PHE A 87 -1.00 15.77 -10.84
CA PHE A 87 -1.62 14.52 -10.42
C PHE A 87 -0.57 13.41 -10.53
N ASP A 88 0.10 13.12 -9.42
CA ASP A 88 1.21 12.19 -9.35
C ASP A 88 0.93 11.13 -8.28
N VAL A 89 1.21 9.86 -8.60
CA VAL A 89 1.10 8.74 -7.68
C VAL A 89 2.50 8.19 -7.43
N THR A 90 2.88 8.14 -6.17
CA THR A 90 4.20 7.68 -5.71
C THR A 90 4.06 6.46 -4.80
N VAL A 91 5.02 5.55 -4.90
CA VAL A 91 5.19 4.39 -4.04
C VAL A 91 6.63 4.40 -3.54
N ASP A 92 6.83 4.47 -2.23
CA ASP A 92 8.15 4.57 -1.58
C ASP A 92 9.05 5.61 -2.29
N ASP A 93 8.55 6.83 -2.40
CA ASP A 93 9.20 7.98 -3.05
C ASP A 93 9.47 7.83 -4.57
N THR A 94 9.00 6.75 -5.19
CA THR A 94 9.12 6.52 -6.64
C THR A 94 7.81 6.85 -7.35
N VAL A 95 7.84 7.76 -8.32
CA VAL A 95 6.66 8.11 -9.13
C VAL A 95 6.33 6.93 -10.03
N ILE A 96 5.16 6.33 -9.82
CA ILE A 96 4.65 5.23 -10.67
C ILE A 96 3.73 5.76 -11.76
N PHE A 97 3.09 6.91 -11.53
CA PHE A 97 2.23 7.58 -12.51
C PHE A 97 2.39 9.10 -12.37
N SER A 98 2.50 9.81 -13.50
CA SER A 98 2.41 11.26 -13.54
C SER A 98 1.52 11.75 -14.67
N LYS A 99 0.55 12.58 -14.34
CA LYS A 99 -0.27 13.29 -15.34
C LYS A 99 0.56 14.30 -16.14
N ALA A 100 1.62 14.86 -15.56
CA ALA A 100 2.50 15.77 -16.27
C ALA A 100 3.22 15.07 -17.43
N GLU A 101 3.56 13.79 -17.26
CA GLU A 101 4.17 12.94 -18.28
C GLU A 101 3.14 12.39 -19.26
N GLN A 102 2.07 11.77 -18.75
CA GLN A 102 1.06 11.09 -19.56
C GLN A 102 0.08 12.05 -20.26
N LYS A 103 0.02 13.32 -19.84
CA LYS A 103 -0.93 14.35 -20.30
C LYS A 103 -2.41 13.99 -20.12
N ARG A 104 -2.72 12.95 -19.34
CA ARG A 104 -4.08 12.47 -19.03
C ARG A 104 -4.15 11.97 -17.59
N PHE A 105 -5.37 11.73 -17.11
CA PHE A 105 -5.59 10.96 -15.87
C PHE A 105 -5.32 9.47 -16.09
N PRO A 106 -5.08 8.70 -15.02
CA PRO A 106 -4.95 7.26 -15.15
C PRO A 106 -6.26 6.64 -15.64
N GLU A 107 -6.15 5.60 -16.45
CA GLU A 107 -7.28 4.75 -16.83
C GLU A 107 -7.66 3.81 -15.66
N ASP A 108 -8.87 3.29 -15.69
CA ASP A 108 -9.36 2.36 -14.66
C ASP A 108 -8.43 1.15 -14.56
N GLY A 109 -7.85 0.93 -13.38
CA GLY A 109 -6.91 -0.17 -13.12
C GLY A 109 -5.46 0.10 -13.51
N GLU A 110 -5.14 1.14 -14.28
CA GLU A 110 -3.76 1.45 -14.70
C GLU A 110 -2.82 1.63 -13.50
N VAL A 111 -3.27 2.36 -12.48
CA VAL A 111 -2.48 2.56 -11.25
C VAL A 111 -2.23 1.24 -10.51
N LEU A 112 -3.17 0.28 -10.57
CA LEU A 112 -2.99 -1.03 -9.94
C LEU A 112 -1.91 -1.85 -10.65
N GLU A 113 -1.92 -1.84 -11.98
CA GLU A 113 -0.89 -2.52 -12.78
C GLU A 113 0.50 -1.90 -12.56
N LEU A 114 0.57 -0.57 -12.51
CA LEU A 114 1.80 0.16 -12.22
C LEU A 114 2.31 -0.14 -10.80
N PHE A 115 1.40 -0.23 -9.82
CA PHE A 115 1.73 -0.63 -8.46
C PHE A 115 2.28 -2.05 -8.41
N GLU A 116 1.62 -3.03 -9.03
CA GLU A 116 2.10 -4.42 -9.11
C GLU A 116 3.49 -4.51 -9.74
N LYS A 117 3.69 -3.78 -10.84
CA LYS A 117 4.98 -3.71 -11.53
C LYS A 117 6.07 -3.10 -10.66
N ALA A 118 5.75 -2.05 -9.89
CA ALA A 118 6.68 -1.41 -8.96
C ALA A 118 7.11 -2.37 -7.83
N MET A 119 6.23 -3.26 -7.38
CA MET A 119 6.54 -4.22 -6.32
C MET A 119 7.42 -5.40 -6.75
N GLY A 120 7.59 -5.64 -8.07
CA GLY A 120 8.53 -6.60 -8.64
C GLY A 120 8.30 -8.09 -8.29
N ARG A 121 7.36 -8.41 -7.39
CA ARG A 121 6.92 -9.75 -7.01
C ARG A 121 5.47 -9.93 -7.43
N GLN A 122 5.03 -11.15 -7.74
CA GLN A 122 3.61 -11.44 -7.93
C GLN A 122 2.87 -11.10 -6.64
N VAL A 123 2.25 -9.93 -6.63
CA VAL A 123 1.44 -9.42 -5.52
C VAL A 123 0.06 -10.01 -5.67
N GLU A 124 -0.42 -10.73 -4.66
CA GLU A 124 -1.80 -11.20 -4.63
C GLU A 124 -2.74 -10.07 -4.21
N LYS A 125 -3.90 -9.99 -4.85
CA LYS A 125 -4.96 -9.05 -4.47
C LYS A 125 -5.61 -9.46 -3.15
N TYR A 126 -6.12 -8.48 -2.41
CA TYR A 126 -6.84 -8.71 -1.17
C TYR A 126 -8.13 -9.49 -1.43
N PRO A 127 -8.39 -10.60 -0.71
CA PRO A 127 -9.60 -11.41 -0.88
C PRO A 127 -10.88 -10.59 -0.66
N ARG A 128 -11.86 -10.78 -1.54
CA ARG A 128 -13.19 -10.15 -1.46
C ARG A 128 -14.24 -11.26 -1.35
N ASP A 129 -14.46 -11.71 -0.13
CA ASP A 129 -15.55 -12.66 0.20
C ASP A 129 -16.88 -11.91 0.44
#